data_AF-D8T189-F1
#
_entry.id   AF-D8T189-F1
#
_cell.length_a   1.000
_cell.length_b   1.000
_cell.length_c   1.000
_cell.angle_alpha   90.00
_cell.angle_beta   90.00
_cell.angle_gamma   90.00
#
_symmetry.space_group_name_H-M   'P 1'
#
loop_
_entity.id
_entity.type
_entity.pdbx_description
1 polymer ?
#
loop_
_entity_poly.entity_id
_entity_poly.type
_entity_poly.pdbx_seq_one_letter_code
_entity_poly.pdbx_strand_id
1 'polypeptide(L)' 'MKVRASVKKLCDACISVRRGRRLYVICKSNPRHKQRQGYCTDAAAPSLQEIEREVEEEEENVQDRGFFKPR' A
#
# COMPACT_ATOMS: atom_id res chain seq x y z
N MET A 1 7.10 -9.87 -13.76
CA MET A 1 6.47 -8.56 -13.99
C MET A 1 5.99 -8.05 -12.64
N LYS A 2 6.51 -6.94 -12.12
CA LYS A 2 6.13 -6.39 -10.79
C LYS A 2 5.11 -5.26 -10.94
N VAL A 3 4.04 -5.27 -10.17
CA VAL A 3 3.05 -4.18 -10.15
C VAL A 3 3.55 -3.08 -9.22
N ARG A 4 3.57 -1.83 -9.70
CA ARG A 4 3.99 -0.65 -8.93
C ARG A 4 3.06 0.51 -9.26
N ALA A 5 2.80 1.38 -8.29
CA ALA A 5 1.98 2.58 -8.53
C ALA A 5 2.62 3.50 -9.58
N SER A 6 3.95 3.65 -9.53
CA SER A 6 4.74 4.41 -10.51
C SER A 6 5.72 3.49 -11.22
N VAL A 7 5.79 3.62 -12.55
CA VAL A 7 6.65 2.81 -13.41
C VAL A 7 7.77 3.68 -13.98
N LYS A 8 9.03 3.24 -13.85
CA LYS A 8 10.21 3.92 -14.39
C LYS A 8 11.10 2.95 -15.16
N LYS A 9 11.84 3.46 -16.15
CA LYS A 9 12.88 2.71 -16.86
C LYS A 9 14.09 2.56 -15.93
N LEU A 10 14.66 1.35 -15.88
CA LEU A 10 15.81 1.01 -15.04
C LEU A 10 17.10 0.83 -15.86
N CYS A 11 16.96 0.73 -17.17
CA CYS A 11 18.02 0.35 -18.10
C CYS A 11 17.72 0.93 -19.49
N ASP A 12 18.73 0.98 -20.36
CA ASP A 12 18.55 1.52 -21.72
C ASP A 12 17.66 0.62 -22.59
N ALA A 13 17.70 -0.68 -22.35
CA ALA A 13 16.85 -1.67 -23.03
C ALA A 13 15.38 -1.67 -22.53
N CYS A 14 15.05 -0.83 -21.56
CA CYS A 14 13.74 -0.80 -20.93
C CYS A 14 12.80 0.15 -21.71
N ILE A 15 11.71 -0.39 -22.25
CA ILE A 15 10.76 0.33 -23.11
C ILE A 15 9.44 0.51 -22.37
N SER A 16 8.92 1.74 -22.37
CA SER A 16 7.59 2.08 -21.86
C SER A 16 6.55 1.85 -22.95
N VAL A 17 5.56 0.99 -22.69
CA VAL A 17 4.50 0.64 -23.63
C VAL A 17 3.14 0.76 -22.96
N ARG A 18 2.18 1.40 -23.64
CA ARG A 18 0.81 1.54 -23.16
C ARG A 18 -0.08 0.49 -23.83
N ARG A 19 -0.77 -0.36 -23.04
CA ARG A 19 -1.67 -1.42 -23.52
C ARG A 19 -2.95 -1.40 -22.70
N GLY A 20 -4.12 -1.33 -23.34
CA GLY A 20 -5.41 -1.35 -22.64
C GLY A 20 -5.51 -0.31 -21.51
N ARG A 21 -5.08 0.93 -21.79
CA ARG A 21 -5.02 2.08 -20.86
C ARG A 21 -3.97 2.01 -19.74
N ARG A 22 -3.32 0.86 -19.51
CA ARG A 22 -2.27 0.69 -18.49
C ARG A 22 -0.88 0.88 -19.09
N LEU A 23 0.05 1.41 -18.30
CA LEU A 23 1.45 1.58 -18.67
C LEU A 23 2.29 0.38 -18.20
N TYR A 24 3.12 -0.15 -19.08
CA TYR A 24 4.02 -1.26 -18.84
C TYR A 24 5.46 -0.84 -19.12
N VAL A 25 6.40 -1.38 -18.36
CA VAL A 25 7.83 -1.35 -18.70
C VAL A 25 8.23 -2.75 -19.09
N ILE A 26 8.72 -2.91 -20.31
CA ILE A 26 9.21 -4.18 -20.84
C ILE A 26 10.72 -4.07 -21.02
N CYS A 27 11.45 -5.13 -20.73
CA CYS A 27 12.89 -5.21 -20.96
C CYS A 27 13.19 -6.53 -21.68
N LYS A 28 13.98 -6.45 -22.76
CA LYS A 28 14.41 -7.61 -23.54
C LYS A 28 15.54 -8.37 -22.83
N SER A 29 16.52 -7.64 -22.30
CA SER A 29 17.71 -8.23 -21.68
C SER A 29 17.44 -8.81 -20.29
N ASN A 30 16.68 -8.10 -19.44
CA ASN A 30 16.51 -8.46 -18.03
C ASN A 30 15.03 -8.61 -17.63
N PRO A 31 14.56 -9.81 -17.25
CA PRO A 31 13.16 -10.03 -16.88
C PRO A 31 12.75 -9.38 -15.55
N ARG A 32 13.72 -9.06 -14.66
CA ARG A 32 13.46 -8.38 -13.37
C ARG A 32 12.95 -6.94 -13.53
N HIS A 33 13.26 -6.29 -14.66
CA HIS A 33 12.85 -4.90 -14.91
C HIS A 33 11.41 -4.77 -15.43
N LYS A 34 10.74 -5.89 -15.73
CA LYS A 34 9.36 -5.90 -16.24
C LYS A 34 8.41 -5.37 -15.17
N GLN A 35 7.70 -4.28 -15.44
CA GLN A 35 6.80 -3.62 -14.49
C GLN A 35 5.44 -3.29 -15.10
N ARG A 36 4.39 -3.23 -14.28
CA ARG A 36 3.03 -2.80 -14.65
C ARG A 36 2.55 -1.69 -13.71
N GLN A 37 1.94 -0.64 -14.25
CA GLN A 37 1.30 0.38 -13.45
C GLN A 37 0.05 -0.18 -12.75
N GLY A 38 -0.03 -0.02 -11.44
CA GLY A 38 -1.19 -0.36 -10.62
C GLY A 38 -0.86 -0.36 -9.13
N TYR A 39 -1.88 -0.43 -8.30
CA TYR A 39 -1.71 -0.60 -6.86
C TYR A 39 -1.32 -2.06 -6.59
N CYS A 40 -0.20 -2.27 -5.88
CA CYS A 40 0.05 -3.54 -5.22
C CYS A 40 -0.85 -3.54 -3.98
N THR A 41 -1.99 -4.20 -4.05
CA THR A 41 -2.77 -4.51 -2.85
C THR A 41 -2.01 -5.61 -2.12
N ASP A 42 -1.01 -5.23 -1.33
CA ASP A 42 -0.55 -6.11 -0.26
C ASP A 42 -1.75 -6.19 0.70
N ALA A 43 -2.41 -7.34 0.72
CA ALA A 43 -3.66 -7.55 1.44
C ALA A 43 -3.42 -7.44 2.95
N ALA A 44 -3.98 -6.41 3.58
CA ALA A 44 -4.47 -6.34 4.97
C ALA A 44 -4.71 -4.87 5.32
N ALA A 45 -5.72 -4.25 4.71
CA ALA A 45 -6.33 -3.09 5.36
C ALA A 45 -7.32 -3.68 6.39
N PRO A 46 -7.24 -3.32 7.67
CA PRO A 46 -8.22 -3.79 8.64
C PRO A 46 -9.61 -3.36 8.17
N SER A 47 -10.59 -4.24 8.36
CA SER A 47 -11.98 -3.88 8.05
C SER A 47 -12.41 -2.71 8.94
N LEU A 48 -13.35 -1.87 8.49
CA LEU A 48 -13.87 -0.77 9.33
C LEU A 48 -14.36 -1.27 10.70
N GLN A 49 -14.89 -2.50 10.74
CA GLN A 49 -15.32 -3.17 11.96
C GLN A 49 -14.18 -3.55 12.92
N GLU A 50 -12.95 -3.72 12.42
CA GLU A 50 -11.76 -3.94 13.25
C GLU A 50 -11.27 -2.62 13.84
N ILE A 51 -11.27 -1.55 13.05
CA ILE A 51 -10.91 -0.20 13.51
C ILE A 51 -11.89 0.30 14.57
N GLU A 52 -13.19 0.12 14.35
CA GLU A 52 -14.22 0.52 15.32
C GLU A 52 -14.05 -0.21 16.67
N ARG A 53 -13.71 -1.51 16.64
CA ARG A 53 -13.45 -2.29 17.85
C ARG A 53 -12.18 -1.86 18.58
N GLU A 54 -11.11 -1.53 17.87
CA GLU A 54 -9.88 -1.00 18.47
C GLU A 54 -10.10 0.37 19.14
N VAL A 55 -10.90 1.25 18.52
CA VAL A 55 -11.25 2.56 19.10
C VAL A 55 -12.12 2.42 20.35
N GLU A 56 -13.10 1.50 20.34
CA GLU A 56 -13.94 1.23 21.52
C GLU A 56 -13.12 0.67 22.70
N GLU A 57 -12.17 -0.25 22.44
CA GLU A 57 -11.27 -0.79 23.47
C GLU A 57 -10.31 0.27 24.05
N GLU A 58 -9.86 1.23 23.24
CA GLU A 58 -9.05 2.36 23.74
C GLU A 58 -9.87 3.36 24.57
N GLU A 59 -11.12 3.66 24.19
CA GLU A 59 -11.99 4.56 24.95
C GLU A 59 -12.34 4.02 26.34
N GLU A 60 -12.50 2.70 26.50
CA GLU A 60 -12.74 2.06 27.80
C GLU A 60 -11.50 2.16 28.72
N ASN A 61 -10.28 2.05 28.17
CA ASN A 61 -9.02 2.13 28.93
C ASN A 61 -8.66 3.57 29.36
N VAL A 62 -9.17 4.60 28.66
CA VAL A 62 -8.99 6.01 29.04
C VAL A 62 -9.81 6.38 30.29
N GLN A 63 -10.95 5.72 30.53
CA GLN A 63 -11.81 5.99 31.69
C GLN A 63 -11.23 5.46 33.02
N ASP A 64 -10.32 4.49 32.96
CA ASP A 64 -9.68 3.89 34.14
C ASP A 64 -8.37 4.55 34.57
N ARG A 65 -7.80 5.46 33.77
CA ARG A 65 -6.74 6.37 34.24
C ARG A 65 -7.34 7.55 34.99
N GLY A 66 -7.92 7.19 36.13
CA GLY A 66 -7.75 7.90 37.38
C GLY A 66 -7.92 9.41 37.28
N PHE A 67 -9.17 9.83 37.48
CA PHE A 67 -9.52 11.11 38.06
C PHE A 67 -8.72 11.34 39.37
N PHE A 68 -7.47 11.78 39.25
CA PHE A 68 -6.67 12.24 40.36
C PHE A 68 -7.18 13.64 40.70
N LYS A 69 -8.22 13.70 41.54
CA LYS A 69 -8.71 14.93 42.14
C LYS A 69 -7.54 15.64 42.84
N PRO A 70 -7.11 16.82 42.39
CA PRO A 70 -6.22 17.63 43.21
C PRO A 70 -7.00 18.09 44.45
N ARG A 71 -6.42 17.92 45.64
CA ARG A 71 -6.74 18.78 46.79
C ARG A 71 -5.90 20.04 46.67
#